data_AF-A0A9E4KQ10-F1
#
_entry.id   AF-A0A9E4KQ10-F1
#
_cell.length_a   1.000
_cell.length_b   1.000
_cell.length_c   1.000
_cell.angle_alpha   90.00
_cell.angle_beta   90.00
_cell.angle_gamma   90.00
#
_symmetry.space_group_name_H-M   'P 1'
#
loop_
_entity.id
_entity.type
_entity.pdbx_description
1 polymer ?
#
loop_
_entity_poly.entity_id
_entity_poly.type
_entity_poly.pdbx_seq_one_letter_code
_entity_poly.pdbx_strand_id
1 'polypeptide(L)' 'LKLVPPELIDKIAVAGTPEQCRRQVQEYRQAGITLPIISPRTSGEDAKGQAMAAIRACAPQ' A
#
# COMPACT_ATOMS: atom_id res chain seq x y z
N LEU A 1 11.43 -6.82 -18.10
CA LEU A 1 10.38 -5.78 -18.26
C LEU A 1 10.50 -4.80 -17.11
N LYS A 2 10.99 -3.58 -17.35
CA LYS A 2 10.92 -2.47 -16.40
C LYS A 2 10.09 -1.39 -17.08
N LEU A 3 8.76 -1.55 -17.01
CA LEU A 3 7.82 -0.77 -17.81
C LEU A 3 7.23 0.45 -17.09
N VAL A 4 7.60 0.68 -15.83
CA VAL A 4 7.05 1.76 -15.00
C VAL A 4 8.20 2.60 -14.44
N PRO A 5 8.27 3.91 -14.72
CA PRO A 5 9.20 4.82 -14.07
C PRO A 5 8.98 4.81 -12.55
N PRO A 6 10.03 4.81 -11.72
CA PRO A 6 9.90 4.81 -10.26
C PRO A 6 8.99 5.93 -9.74
N GLU A 7 9.09 7.11 -10.34
CA GLU A 7 8.33 8.30 -9.95
C GLU A 7 6.83 8.14 -10.22
N LEU A 8 6.46 7.24 -11.13
CA LEU A 8 5.06 6.92 -11.40
C LEU A 8 4.48 6.03 -10.30
N ILE A 9 5.29 5.14 -9.70
CA ILE A 9 4.86 4.29 -8.58
C ILE A 9 4.43 5.16 -7.40
N ASP A 10 5.25 6.15 -7.04
CA ASP A 10 4.97 7.07 -5.93
C ASP A 10 3.69 7.90 -6.14
N LYS A 11 3.28 8.10 -7.40
CA LYS A 11 2.08 8.88 -7.74
C LYS A 11 0.80 8.07 -7.78
N ILE A 12 0.87 6.77 -8.10
CA ILE A 12 -0.33 5.96 -8.39
C ILE A 12 -0.55 4.81 -7.41
N ALA A 13 0.42 4.51 -6.55
CA ALA A 13 0.37 3.38 -5.64
C ALA A 13 0.74 3.81 -4.21
N VAL A 14 0.08 3.18 -3.23
CA VAL A 14 0.58 3.13 -1.86
C VAL A 14 1.68 2.07 -1.82
N ALA A 15 2.93 2.52 -1.87
CA ALA A 15 4.11 1.64 -1.91
C ALA A 15 5.19 2.10 -0.93
N GLY A 16 6.06 1.16 -0.53
CA GLY A 16 7.18 1.42 0.38
C GLY A 16 7.12 0.61 1.67
N THR A 17 7.77 1.11 2.71
CA THR A 17 7.74 0.52 4.06
C THR A 17 6.35 0.66 4.70
N PRO A 18 6.03 -0.14 5.74
CA PRO A 18 4.76 0.00 6.46
C PRO A 18 4.49 1.42 6.98
N GLU A 19 5.51 2.14 7.45
CA GLU A 19 5.41 3.52 7.92
C GLU A 19 5.04 4.47 6.77
N GLN A 20 5.69 4.30 5.61
CA GLN A 20 5.42 5.09 4.41
C GLN A 20 4.00 4.83 3.88
N CYS A 21 3.58 3.57 3.87
CA CYS A 21 2.23 3.18 3.45
C CYS A 21 1.17 3.77 4.40
N ARG A 22 1.38 3.69 5.72
CA ARG A 22 0.47 4.30 6.72
C ARG A 22 0.35 5.81 6.52
N ARG A 23 1.47 6.51 6.30
CA ARG A 23 1.47 7.95 6.03
C ARG A 23 0.65 8.29 4.77
N GLN A 24 0.89 7.60 3.66
CA GLN A 24 0.15 7.82 2.41
C GLN A 24 -1.37 7.58 2.57
N VAL A 25 -1.77 6.53 3.31
CA VAL A 25 -3.19 6.29 3.63
C VAL A 25 -3.81 7.44 4.43
N GLN A 26 -3.06 8.04 5.36
CA GLN A 26 -3.53 9.20 6.12
C GLN A 26 -3.65 10.45 5.24
N GLU A 27 -2.73 10.66 4.30
CA GLU A 27 -2.81 11.76 3.32
C GLU A 27 -4.10 11.66 2.48
N TYR A 28 -4.47 10.45 2.02
CA TYR A 28 -5.75 10.24 1.32
C TYR A 28 -6.96 10.57 2.20
N ARG A 29 -6.93 10.18 3.48
CA ARG A 29 -8.00 10.51 4.44
C ARG A 29 -8.13 12.02 4.66
N GLN A 30 -7.01 12.71 4.83
CA GLN A 30 -6.97 14.17 5.00
C GLN A 30 -7.47 14.90 3.74
N ALA A 31 -7.27 14.32 2.56
CA ALA A 31 -7.82 14.81 1.30
C ALA A 31 -9.32 14.54 1.10
N GLY A 32 -10.00 13.89 2.07
CA GLY A 32 -11.44 13.63 2.05
C GLY A 32 -11.84 12.23 1.61
N ILE A 33 -10.89 11.32 1.32
CA ILE A 33 -11.17 9.91 1.05
C ILE A 33 -11.32 9.19 2.40
N THR A 34 -12.49 9.28 3.01
CA THR A 34 -12.72 8.88 4.40
C THR A 34 -12.61 7.37 4.65
N LEU A 35 -12.92 6.53 3.65
CA LEU A 35 -12.93 5.07 3.74
C LEU A 35 -12.21 4.41 2.56
N PRO A 36 -10.86 4.50 2.46
CA PRO A 36 -10.12 3.86 1.39
C PRO A 36 -10.12 2.33 1.56
N ILE A 37 -10.40 1.61 0.46
CA ILE A 37 -10.22 0.15 0.39
C ILE A 37 -8.80 -0.12 -0.10
N ILE A 38 -8.00 -0.80 0.72
CA ILE A 38 -6.62 -1.17 0.38
C ILE A 38 -6.54 -2.68 0.14
N SER A 39 -6.15 -3.05 -1.07
CA SER A 39 -5.97 -4.44 -1.48
C SER A 39 -4.49 -4.70 -1.76
N PRO A 40 -3.76 -5.39 -0.86
CA PRO A 40 -2.37 -5.76 -1.11
C PRO A 40 -2.27 -6.60 -2.38
N ARG A 41 -1.30 -6.28 -3.23
CA ARG A 41 -0.99 -7.06 -4.43
C ARG A 41 0.20 -7.96 -4.10
N THR A 42 -0.06 -9.25 -3.97
CA THR A 42 0.95 -10.28 -3.67
C THR A 42 0.87 -11.39 -4.71
N SER A 43 1.97 -12.14 -4.87
CA SER A 43 2.07 -13.27 -5.79
C SER A 43 3.06 -14.31 -5.27
N GLY A 44 3.01 -15.52 -5.82
CA GLY A 44 3.86 -16.64 -5.40
C GLY A 44 3.19 -17.56 -4.36
N GLU A 45 3.96 -18.52 -3.85
CA GLU A 45 3.48 -19.66 -3.06
C GLU A 45 2.84 -19.24 -1.72
N ASP A 46 3.32 -18.15 -1.09
CA ASP A 46 2.75 -17.59 0.15
C ASP A 46 2.06 -16.22 -0.06
N ALA A 47 1.32 -16.06 -1.17
CA ALA A 47 0.62 -14.81 -1.46
C ALA A 47 -0.34 -14.39 -0.32
N LYS A 48 -0.98 -15.36 0.35
CA LYS A 48 -1.88 -15.11 1.48
C LYS A 48 -1.11 -14.61 2.71
N GLY A 49 -0.03 -15.27 3.11
CA GLY A 49 0.77 -14.85 4.27
C GLY A 49 1.35 -13.45 4.08
N GLN A 50 1.86 -13.17 2.88
CA GLN A 50 2.35 -11.84 2.51
C GLN A 50 1.24 -10.77 2.58
N ALA A 51 0.05 -11.07 2.07
CA ALA A 51 -1.08 -10.13 2.11
C ALA A 51 -1.48 -9.83 3.56
N MET A 52 -1.56 -10.86 4.41
CA MET A 52 -1.87 -10.70 5.82
C MET A 52 -0.80 -9.91 6.58
N ALA A 53 0.48 -10.14 6.27
CA ALA A 53 1.58 -9.37 6.85
C ALA A 53 1.49 -7.89 6.47
N ALA A 54 1.24 -7.58 5.19
CA ALA A 54 1.07 -6.21 4.72
C ALA A 54 -0.12 -5.50 5.39
N ILE A 55 -1.27 -6.19 5.51
CA ILE A 55 -2.46 -5.65 6.18
C ILE A 55 -2.14 -5.32 7.65
N ARG A 56 -1.52 -6.26 8.37
CA ARG A 56 -1.19 -6.05 9.80
C ARG A 56 -0.18 -4.93 10.01
N ALA A 57 0.84 -4.84 9.16
CA ALA A 57 1.87 -3.81 9.27
C ALA A 57 1.33 -2.41 8.95
N CYS A 58 0.31 -2.31 8.08
CA CYS A 58 -0.29 -1.04 7.66
C CYS A 58 -1.58 -0.68 8.41
N ALA A 59 -2.11 -1.57 9.25
CA ALA A 59 -3.31 -1.31 10.02
C ALA A 59 -3.11 -0.14 10.99
N PRO A 60 -4.17 0.63 11.32
CA PRO A 60 -4.13 1.55 12.45
C PRO A 60 -3.72 0.81 13.73
N GLN A 61 -2.91 1.45 14.57
CA GLN A 61 -2.65 0.97 15.93
C GLN A 61 -3.77 1.36 16.88
#